data_AF-A0A965RWF9-F1
#
_entry.id   AF-A0A965RWF9-F1
#
_cell.length_a   1.000
_cell.length_b   1.000
_cell.length_c   1.000
_cell.angle_alpha   90.00
_cell.angle_beta   90.00
_cell.angle_gamma   90.00
#
_symmetry.space_group_name_H-M   'P 1'
#
loop_
_entity.id
_entity.type
_entity.pdbx_description
1 polymer ?
#
loop_
_entity_poly.entity_id
_entity_poly.type
_entity_poly.pdbx_seq_one_letter_code
_entity_poly.pdbx_strand_id
1 'polypeptide(L)'
;MGGGKETPRQKMIGMMYLVLMAMLALNVSKSIIDAFVAIEENIQIASQNEHARGLEKLVELEEKYKSGDTPEIKAKAKKLLDAITKIDKITAEQIQYLDALKMEILIEIKEDPAKLKAGPESIIMVPFDPKFPCRPIRMNLTHVTNKDKYDECMRIFGIADNLKAPVTYKLKSNSKFSGGIDLWNNYNTYRTQLLEFLVASSSNDTVKYKFVDPKIVEYKDLT
;
A
#
# COMPACT_ATOMS: atom_id res chain seq x y z
N MET A 1 28.09 4.27 48.98
CA MET A 1 26.89 3.95 48.18
C MET A 1 25.83 3.37 49.10
N GLY A 2 25.00 4.22 49.71
CA GLY A 2 23.97 3.82 50.67
C GLY A 2 22.73 3.30 49.97
N GLY A 3 22.71 2.01 49.63
CA GLY A 3 21.51 1.31 49.18
C GLY A 3 20.68 0.83 50.37
N GLY A 4 19.92 1.72 51.00
CA GLY A 4 18.89 1.30 51.95
C GLY A 4 17.83 0.48 51.21
N LYS A 5 17.54 -0.74 51.68
CA LYS A 5 16.45 -1.57 51.12
C LYS A 5 15.16 -0.74 51.16
N GLU A 6 14.57 -0.49 50.00
CA GLU A 6 13.30 0.25 49.90
C GLU A 6 12.27 -0.34 50.86
N THR A 7 11.61 0.54 51.62
CA THR A 7 10.57 0.11 52.56
C THR A 7 9.43 -0.54 51.78
N PRO A 8 8.71 -1.54 52.36
CA PRO A 8 7.59 -2.19 51.69
C PRO A 8 6.54 -1.21 51.12
N ARG A 9 6.37 -0.05 51.78
CA ARG A 9 5.52 1.05 51.30
C ARG A 9 6.06 1.70 50.03
N GLN A 10 7.37 1.98 49.96
CA GLN A 10 8.00 2.53 48.75
C GLN A 10 7.93 1.54 47.58
N LYS A 11 8.07 0.24 47.84
CA LYS A 11 7.87 -0.80 46.81
C LYS A 11 6.44 -0.85 46.28
N MET A 12 5.44 -0.76 47.17
CA MET A 12 4.04 -0.70 46.75
C MET A 12 3.74 0.56 45.93
N ILE A 13 4.30 1.71 46.33
CA ILE A 13 4.16 2.97 45.59
C ILE A 13 4.87 2.87 44.22
N GLY A 14 6.08 2.33 44.17
CA GLY A 14 6.83 2.11 42.93
C GLY A 14 6.13 1.16 41.96
N MET A 15 5.58 0.06 42.47
CA MET A 15 4.77 -0.85 41.65
C MET A 15 3.48 -0.19 41.14
N MET A 16 2.82 0.63 41.97
CA MET A 16 1.64 1.38 41.53
C MET A 16 1.98 2.37 40.41
N TYR A 17 3.10 3.10 40.51
CA TYR A 17 3.55 4.01 39.46
C TYR A 17 3.90 3.27 38.16
N LEU A 18 4.56 2.11 38.23
CA LEU A 18 4.85 1.29 37.06
C LEU A 18 3.56 0.78 36.39
N VAL A 19 2.59 0.32 37.18
CA VAL A 19 1.28 -0.14 36.66
C VAL A 19 0.50 1.03 36.05
N LEU A 20 0.47 2.19 36.70
CA LEU A 20 -0.25 3.37 36.22
C LEU A 20 0.41 3.97 34.97
N MET A 21 1.75 3.98 34.90
CA MET A 21 2.50 4.38 33.72
C MET A 21 2.28 3.41 32.56
N ALA A 22 2.23 2.10 32.83
CA ALA A 22 1.87 1.09 31.83
C ALA A 22 0.42 1.27 31.34
N MET A 23 -0.54 1.55 32.22
CA MET A 23 -1.93 1.84 31.84
C MET A 23 -2.05 3.12 31.01
N LEU A 24 -1.29 4.16 31.32
CA LEU A 24 -1.26 5.40 30.54
C LEU A 24 -0.63 5.17 29.16
N ALA A 25 0.46 4.38 29.09
CA ALA A 25 1.09 3.99 27.83
C ALA A 25 0.18 3.14 26.94
N LEU A 26 -0.60 2.21 27.52
CA LEU A 26 -1.64 1.45 26.80
C LEU A 26 -2.71 2.37 26.22
N ASN A 27 -3.09 3.44 26.92
CA ASN A 27 -4.11 4.38 26.43
C ASN A 27 -3.59 5.35 25.36
N VAL A 28 -2.35 5.84 25.47
CA VAL A 28 -1.73 6.68 24.42
C VAL A 28 -1.56 5.90 23.11
N SER A 29 -1.36 4.57 23.17
CA SER A 29 -1.30 3.75 21.96
C SER A 29 -2.59 3.78 21.12
N LYS A 30 -3.76 3.90 21.76
CA LYS A 30 -5.06 3.89 21.08
C LYS A 30 -5.32 5.14 20.26
N SER A 31 -5.03 6.33 20.81
CA SER A 31 -5.24 7.59 20.09
C SER A 31 -4.31 7.72 18.87
N ILE A 32 -3.09 7.17 18.96
CA ILE A 32 -2.17 7.10 17.83
C ILE A 32 -2.72 6.16 16.75
N ILE A 33 -3.26 5.00 17.13
CA ILE A 33 -3.90 4.07 16.19
C ILE A 33 -5.11 4.71 15.50
N ASP A 34 -5.94 5.46 16.23
CA ASP A 34 -7.10 6.17 15.65
C ASP A 34 -6.65 7.24 14.63
N ALA A 35 -5.53 7.92 14.87
CA ALA A 35 -4.95 8.85 13.91
C ALA A 35 -4.51 8.13 12.61
N PHE A 36 -3.91 6.93 12.71
CA PHE A 36 -3.58 6.13 11.53
C PHE A 36 -4.83 5.67 10.75
N VAL A 37 -5.92 5.34 11.43
CA VAL A 37 -7.20 5.02 10.78
C VAL A 37 -7.71 6.23 9.99
N ALA A 38 -7.65 7.44 10.56
CA ALA A 38 -8.05 8.66 9.87
C ALA A 38 -7.13 9.00 8.67
N ILE A 39 -5.83 8.78 8.80
CA ILE A 39 -4.87 8.98 7.71
C ILE A 39 -5.18 8.02 6.55
N GLU A 40 -5.40 6.74 6.83
CA GLU A 40 -5.74 5.75 5.81
C GLU A 40 -7.05 6.10 5.09
N GLU A 41 -8.09 6.53 5.83
CA GLU A 41 -9.36 6.94 5.22
C GLU A 41 -9.16 8.09 4.23
N ASN A 42 -8.35 9.09 4.59
CA ASN A 42 -8.00 10.19 3.69
C ASN A 42 -7.21 9.74 2.46
N ILE A 43 -6.27 8.80 2.61
CA ILE A 43 -5.52 8.22 1.50
C ILE A 43 -6.45 7.46 0.54
N GLN A 44 -7.41 6.69 1.07
CA GLN A 44 -8.39 5.97 0.26
C GLN A 44 -9.31 6.93 -0.50
N ILE A 45 -9.79 8.00 0.13
CA ILE A 45 -10.60 9.04 -0.53
C ILE A 45 -9.79 9.71 -1.64
N ALA A 46 -8.53 10.08 -1.37
CA ALA A 46 -7.65 10.66 -2.38
C ALA A 46 -7.45 9.73 -3.58
N SER A 47 -7.21 8.43 -3.32
CA SER A 47 -7.09 7.41 -4.36
C SER A 47 -8.35 7.29 -5.22
N GLN A 48 -9.55 7.34 -4.63
CA GLN A 48 -10.81 7.34 -5.38
C GLN A 48 -10.97 8.58 -6.25
N ASN A 49 -10.58 9.75 -5.73
CA ASN A 49 -10.63 11.00 -6.47
C ASN A 49 -9.67 10.98 -7.67
N GLU A 50 -8.46 10.44 -7.51
CA GLU A 50 -7.51 10.29 -8.62
C GLU A 50 -8.02 9.28 -9.66
N HIS A 51 -8.59 8.16 -9.22
CA HIS A 51 -9.20 7.20 -10.14
C HIS A 51 -10.34 7.83 -10.96
N ALA A 52 -11.22 8.62 -10.32
CA ALA A 52 -12.29 9.33 -11.00
C ALA A 52 -11.76 10.37 -12.01
N ARG A 53 -10.75 11.16 -11.62
CA ARG A 53 -10.07 12.11 -12.53
C ARG A 53 -9.43 11.39 -13.73
N GLY A 54 -8.78 10.26 -13.49
CA GLY A 54 -8.18 9.45 -14.54
C GLY A 54 -9.21 8.97 -15.56
N LEU A 55 -10.36 8.49 -15.10
CA LEU A 55 -11.47 8.07 -15.97
C LEU A 55 -12.02 9.24 -16.80
N GLU A 56 -12.19 10.42 -16.21
CA GLU A 56 -12.63 11.61 -16.94
C GLU A 56 -11.67 11.95 -18.10
N LYS A 57 -10.35 11.91 -17.84
CA LYS A 57 -9.34 12.16 -18.88
C LYS A 57 -9.26 11.07 -19.94
N LEU A 58 -9.52 9.83 -19.57
CA LEU A 58 -9.65 8.73 -20.52
C LEU A 58 -10.82 8.95 -21.48
N VAL A 59 -11.98 9.36 -20.96
CA VAL A 59 -13.17 9.67 -21.77
C VAL A 59 -12.87 10.83 -22.74
N GLU A 60 -12.27 11.92 -22.24
CA GLU A 60 -11.85 13.06 -23.11
C GLU A 60 -10.90 12.61 -24.24
N LEU A 61 -9.99 11.68 -23.97
CA LEU A 61 -9.05 11.16 -24.95
C LEU A 61 -9.73 10.24 -25.97
N GLU A 62 -10.67 9.40 -25.53
CA GLU A 62 -11.48 8.57 -26.41
C GLU A 62 -12.35 9.40 -27.35
N GLU A 63 -12.93 10.49 -26.86
CA GLU A 63 -13.68 11.44 -27.68
C GLU A 63 -12.77 12.01 -28.77
N LYS A 64 -11.58 12.51 -28.41
CA LYS A 64 -10.60 13.02 -29.40
C LYS A 64 -10.19 11.96 -30.43
N TYR A 65 -10.15 10.69 -30.06
CA TYR A 65 -9.91 9.60 -31.00
C TYR A 65 -11.08 9.41 -31.98
N LYS A 66 -12.33 9.46 -31.50
CA LYS A 66 -13.55 9.24 -32.31
C LYS A 66 -13.88 10.46 -33.18
N SER A 67 -13.94 11.66 -32.59
CA SER A 67 -14.44 12.89 -33.19
C SER A 67 -13.37 13.87 -33.66
N GLY A 68 -12.07 13.62 -33.43
CA GLY A 68 -11.00 14.58 -33.72
C GLY A 68 -11.02 15.13 -35.16
N ASP A 69 -10.89 16.45 -35.30
CA ASP A 69 -11.07 17.18 -36.56
C ASP A 69 -10.02 16.86 -37.64
N THR A 70 -8.85 16.36 -37.24
CA THR A 70 -7.74 16.04 -38.15
C THR A 70 -7.24 14.60 -37.99
N PRO A 71 -6.78 13.94 -39.08
CA PRO A 71 -6.21 12.60 -39.01
C PRO A 71 -5.00 12.47 -38.06
N GLU A 72 -4.23 13.55 -37.91
CA GLU A 72 -3.07 13.60 -37.01
C GLU A 72 -3.46 13.51 -35.53
N ILE A 73 -4.53 14.21 -35.13
CA ILE A 73 -5.04 14.16 -33.75
C ILE A 73 -5.55 12.76 -33.44
N LYS A 74 -6.27 12.12 -34.36
CA LYS A 74 -6.74 10.74 -34.19
C LYS A 74 -5.58 9.75 -34.06
N ALA A 75 -4.54 9.90 -34.88
CA ALA A 75 -3.35 9.05 -34.82
C ALA A 75 -2.59 9.20 -33.48
N LYS A 76 -2.44 10.43 -32.98
CA LYS A 76 -1.83 10.69 -31.67
C LYS A 76 -2.68 10.15 -30.52
N ALA A 77 -3.99 10.40 -30.54
CA ALA A 77 -4.92 9.89 -29.54
C ALA A 77 -4.89 8.36 -29.47
N LYS A 78 -4.86 7.67 -30.62
CA LYS A 78 -4.70 6.22 -30.68
C LYS A 78 -3.42 5.73 -30.00
N LYS A 79 -2.26 6.33 -30.34
CA LYS A 79 -0.97 5.97 -29.73
C LYS A 79 -0.99 6.13 -28.21
N LEU A 80 -1.60 7.19 -27.71
CA LEU A 80 -1.73 7.44 -26.27
C LEU A 80 -2.66 6.42 -25.61
N LEU A 81 -3.82 6.11 -26.22
CA LEU A 81 -4.72 5.06 -25.72
C LEU A 81 -4.02 3.69 -25.66
N ASP A 82 -3.28 3.32 -26.70
CA ASP A 82 -2.49 2.08 -26.71
C ASP A 82 -1.43 2.05 -25.60
N ALA A 83 -0.82 3.18 -25.27
CA ALA A 83 0.11 3.29 -24.15
C ALA A 83 -0.61 3.18 -22.80
N ILE A 84 -1.75 3.85 -22.64
CA ILE A 84 -2.53 3.81 -21.39
C ILE A 84 -3.04 2.40 -21.12
N THR A 85 -3.53 1.65 -22.10
CA THR A 85 -3.95 0.25 -21.88
C THR A 85 -2.85 -0.63 -21.31
N LYS A 86 -1.58 -0.39 -21.70
CA LYS A 86 -0.42 -1.11 -21.14
C LYS A 86 -0.12 -0.68 -19.71
N ILE A 87 -0.18 0.64 -19.45
CA ILE A 87 0.03 1.22 -18.12
C ILE A 87 -1.06 0.75 -17.15
N ASP A 88 -2.32 0.79 -17.55
CA ASP A 88 -3.46 0.32 -16.75
C ASP A 88 -3.32 -1.16 -16.40
N LYS A 89 -2.84 -1.98 -17.34
CA LYS A 89 -2.61 -3.40 -17.09
C LYS A 89 -1.58 -3.62 -15.97
N ILE A 90 -0.39 -3.01 -16.06
CA ILE A 90 0.64 -3.19 -15.02
C ILE A 90 0.22 -2.55 -13.69
N THR A 91 -0.54 -1.45 -13.74
CA THR A 91 -1.04 -0.75 -12.55
C THR A 91 -2.08 -1.59 -11.84
N ALA A 92 -3.00 -2.20 -12.59
CA ALA A 92 -3.98 -3.14 -12.06
C ALA A 92 -3.33 -4.35 -11.41
N GLU A 93 -2.33 -4.95 -12.05
CA GLU A 93 -1.55 -6.07 -11.48
C GLU A 93 -0.87 -5.65 -10.16
N GLN A 94 -0.29 -4.45 -10.12
CA GLN A 94 0.34 -3.90 -8.91
C GLN A 94 -0.66 -3.65 -7.78
N ILE A 95 -1.81 -3.05 -8.08
CA ILE A 95 -2.86 -2.79 -7.10
C ILE A 95 -3.40 -4.10 -6.54
N GLN A 96 -3.68 -5.08 -7.40
CA GLN A 96 -4.17 -6.39 -6.96
C GLN A 96 -3.15 -7.11 -6.08
N TYR A 97 -1.85 -6.99 -6.38
CA TYR A 97 -0.80 -7.53 -5.54
C TYR A 97 -0.78 -6.87 -4.15
N LEU A 98 -0.89 -5.55 -4.08
CA LEU A 98 -0.95 -4.82 -2.80
C LEU A 98 -2.22 -5.15 -2.00
N ASP A 99 -3.36 -5.24 -2.68
CA ASP A 99 -4.64 -5.58 -2.06
C ASP A 99 -4.61 -7.01 -1.49
N ALA A 100 -4.06 -7.96 -2.25
CA ALA A 100 -3.81 -9.31 -1.74
C ALA A 100 -2.91 -9.27 -0.49
N LEU A 101 -1.80 -8.53 -0.51
CA LEU A 101 -0.92 -8.40 0.65
C LEU A 101 -1.63 -7.79 1.88
N LYS A 102 -2.46 -6.77 1.69
CA LYS A 102 -3.28 -6.21 2.79
C LYS A 102 -4.22 -7.27 3.37
N MET A 103 -4.85 -8.08 2.53
CA MET A 103 -5.71 -9.19 2.99
C MET A 103 -4.92 -10.23 3.78
N GLU A 104 -3.71 -10.57 3.34
CA GLU A 104 -2.82 -11.50 4.05
C GLU A 104 -2.43 -10.98 5.43
N ILE A 105 -2.14 -9.69 5.55
CA ILE A 105 -1.86 -9.05 6.84
C ILE A 105 -3.05 -9.22 7.79
N LEU A 106 -4.28 -8.98 7.31
CA LEU A 106 -5.50 -9.15 8.11
C LEU A 106 -5.72 -10.59 8.57
N ILE A 107 -5.37 -11.57 7.72
CA ILE A 107 -5.44 -13.00 8.06
C ILE A 107 -4.40 -13.34 9.14
N GLU A 108 -3.16 -12.85 9.02
CA GLU A 108 -2.08 -13.20 9.94
C GLU A 108 -2.27 -12.58 11.33
N ILE A 109 -2.82 -11.36 11.42
CA ILE A 109 -3.22 -10.78 12.71
C ILE A 109 -4.45 -11.48 13.33
N LYS A 110 -5.01 -12.47 12.63
CA LYS A 110 -6.15 -13.31 13.04
C LYS A 110 -7.46 -12.52 13.18
N GLU A 111 -7.78 -11.67 12.22
CA GLU A 111 -9.12 -11.07 12.15
C GLU A 111 -10.21 -12.11 11.87
N ASP A 112 -11.44 -11.75 12.25
CA ASP A 112 -12.62 -12.56 11.95
C ASP A 112 -12.86 -12.64 10.43
N PRO A 113 -12.87 -13.84 9.82
CA PRO A 113 -13.16 -14.02 8.40
C PRO A 113 -14.51 -13.44 7.96
N ALA A 114 -15.49 -13.32 8.86
CA ALA A 114 -16.76 -12.69 8.56
C ALA A 114 -16.61 -11.19 8.26
N LYS A 115 -15.68 -10.52 8.96
CA LYS A 115 -15.37 -9.10 8.73
C LYS A 115 -14.54 -8.87 7.46
N LEU A 116 -13.94 -9.91 6.90
CA LEU A 116 -13.20 -9.84 5.63
C LEU A 116 -14.11 -9.96 4.39
N LYS A 117 -15.42 -10.13 4.60
CA LYS A 117 -16.43 -10.10 3.54
C LYS A 117 -17.08 -8.72 3.50
N ALA A 118 -17.45 -8.25 2.32
CA ALA A 118 -18.03 -6.93 2.16
C ALA A 118 -19.37 -6.78 2.91
N GLY A 119 -19.54 -5.65 3.62
CA GLY A 119 -20.74 -5.34 4.40
C GLY A 119 -20.62 -4.06 5.25
N PRO A 120 -21.73 -3.58 5.84
CA PRO A 120 -21.77 -2.30 6.57
C PRO A 120 -20.85 -2.23 7.79
N GLU A 121 -20.72 -3.34 8.52
CA GLU A 121 -19.89 -3.49 9.73
C GLU A 121 -18.62 -4.33 9.46
N SER A 122 -18.20 -4.36 8.20
CA SER A 122 -17.06 -5.16 7.76
C SER A 122 -15.81 -4.32 7.57
N ILE A 123 -14.65 -4.98 7.58
CA ILE A 123 -13.38 -4.33 7.24
C ILE A 123 -13.38 -3.97 5.74
N ILE A 124 -14.00 -4.76 4.86
CA ILE A 124 -14.01 -4.49 3.42
C ILE A 124 -15.27 -3.68 3.04
N MET A 125 -15.11 -2.36 2.86
CA MET A 125 -16.22 -1.50 2.43
C MET A 125 -16.58 -1.69 0.96
N VAL A 126 -15.56 -1.69 0.10
CA VAL A 126 -15.72 -1.85 -1.35
C VAL A 126 -14.79 -2.97 -1.78
N PRO A 127 -15.33 -4.13 -2.20
CA PRO A 127 -14.52 -5.22 -2.68
C PRO A 127 -13.93 -4.90 -4.06
N PHE A 128 -12.94 -5.69 -4.46
CA PHE A 128 -12.38 -5.63 -5.80
C PHE A 128 -13.47 -5.87 -6.85
N ASP A 129 -13.46 -5.07 -7.91
CA ASP A 129 -14.38 -5.20 -9.04
C ASP A 129 -13.55 -5.39 -10.32
N PRO A 130 -13.64 -6.55 -10.98
CA PRO A 130 -12.93 -6.81 -12.24
C PRO A 130 -13.22 -5.80 -13.36
N LYS A 131 -14.35 -5.08 -13.29
CA LYS A 131 -14.68 -4.02 -14.25
C LYS A 131 -13.84 -2.75 -14.06
N PHE A 132 -13.31 -2.54 -12.86
CA PHE A 132 -12.48 -1.40 -12.50
C PHE A 132 -11.18 -1.91 -11.87
N PRO A 133 -10.29 -2.55 -12.66
CA PRO A 133 -9.14 -3.28 -12.14
C PRO A 133 -8.07 -2.35 -11.54
N CYS A 134 -8.07 -1.07 -11.91
CA CYS A 134 -7.21 -0.02 -11.32
C CYS A 134 -7.83 0.64 -10.07
N ARG A 135 -8.99 0.18 -9.61
CA ARG A 135 -9.63 0.69 -8.39
C ARG A 135 -9.27 -0.23 -7.22
N PRO A 136 -8.51 0.26 -6.22
CA PRO A 136 -8.14 -0.55 -5.07
C PRO A 136 -9.34 -0.88 -4.20
N ILE A 137 -9.25 -1.97 -3.43
CA ILE A 137 -10.24 -2.29 -2.39
C ILE A 137 -10.26 -1.20 -1.34
N ARG A 138 -11.46 -0.89 -0.83
CA ARG A 138 -11.61 0.03 0.30
C ARG A 138 -11.80 -0.72 1.59
N MET A 139 -11.04 -0.28 2.60
CA MET A 139 -11.07 -0.87 3.92
C MET A 139 -11.51 0.15 4.95
N ASN A 140 -12.47 -0.22 5.79
CA ASN A 140 -12.76 0.50 7.01
C ASN A 140 -11.88 -0.05 8.13
N LEU A 141 -10.76 0.64 8.39
CA LEU A 141 -9.86 0.22 9.43
C LEU A 141 -10.49 0.33 10.82
N THR A 142 -11.56 1.11 11.04
CA THR A 142 -12.21 1.17 12.37
C THR A 142 -12.67 -0.20 12.86
N HIS A 143 -13.08 -1.10 11.97
CA HIS A 143 -13.57 -2.45 12.31
C HIS A 143 -12.48 -3.50 12.54
N VAL A 144 -11.21 -3.18 12.28
CA VAL A 144 -10.08 -4.06 12.59
C VAL A 144 -9.94 -4.15 14.11
N THR A 145 -9.87 -5.37 14.64
CA THR A 145 -9.92 -5.63 16.08
C THR A 145 -8.52 -5.66 16.67
N ASN A 146 -7.57 -6.30 15.97
CA ASN A 146 -6.21 -6.59 16.39
C ASN A 146 -5.18 -5.60 15.81
N LYS A 147 -5.53 -4.30 15.79
CA LYS A 147 -4.71 -3.23 15.17
C LYS A 147 -3.34 -3.04 15.82
N ASP A 148 -3.20 -3.49 17.05
CA ASP A 148 -2.02 -3.37 17.90
C ASP A 148 -0.99 -4.49 17.67
N LYS A 149 -1.30 -5.52 16.85
CA LYS A 149 -0.39 -6.63 16.55
C LYS A 149 0.68 -6.29 15.49
N TYR A 150 1.51 -5.30 15.79
CA TYR A 150 2.59 -4.85 14.88
C TYR A 150 3.66 -5.93 14.62
N ASP A 151 3.87 -6.86 15.56
CA ASP A 151 4.85 -7.94 15.43
C ASP A 151 4.55 -8.88 14.24
N GLU A 152 3.27 -9.14 13.96
CA GLU A 152 2.89 -10.01 12.84
C GLU A 152 3.27 -9.38 11.50
N CYS A 153 3.06 -8.07 11.36
CA CYS A 153 3.51 -7.34 10.18
C CYS A 153 5.03 -7.45 10.02
N MET A 154 5.81 -7.26 11.09
CA MET A 154 7.27 -7.38 11.02
C MET A 154 7.72 -8.78 10.60
N ARG A 155 7.01 -9.83 11.05
CA ARG A 155 7.25 -11.22 10.63
C ARG A 155 6.95 -11.42 9.15
N ILE A 156 5.79 -10.97 8.67
CA ILE A 156 5.38 -11.06 7.26
C ILE A 156 6.41 -10.41 6.34
N PHE A 157 6.92 -9.24 6.73
CA PHE A 157 7.95 -8.53 5.96
C PHE A 157 9.35 -9.12 6.13
N GLY A 158 9.54 -10.11 7.00
CA GLY A 158 10.82 -10.79 7.20
C GLY A 158 11.84 -9.98 8.00
N ILE A 159 11.42 -8.92 8.69
CA ILE A 159 12.29 -7.97 9.39
C ILE A 159 12.25 -8.10 10.91
N ALA A 160 11.52 -9.09 11.44
CA ALA A 160 11.32 -9.27 12.88
C ALA A 160 12.65 -9.45 13.65
N ASP A 161 13.59 -10.22 13.10
CA ASP A 161 14.85 -10.53 13.77
C ASP A 161 15.98 -9.55 13.41
N ASN A 162 16.07 -9.17 12.13
CA ASN A 162 17.12 -8.28 11.64
C ASN A 162 16.64 -7.42 10.47
N LEU A 163 16.52 -6.11 10.71
CA LEU A 163 16.14 -5.14 9.69
C LEU A 163 17.10 -5.08 8.50
N LYS A 164 18.40 -5.37 8.71
CA LYS A 164 19.43 -5.32 7.67
C LYS A 164 19.57 -6.63 6.88
N ALA A 165 18.97 -7.71 7.36
CA ALA A 165 19.01 -9.02 6.72
C ALA A 165 17.60 -9.62 6.71
N PRO A 166 16.67 -9.03 5.94
CA PRO A 166 15.31 -9.52 5.85
C PRO A 166 15.28 -10.96 5.32
N VAL A 167 14.51 -11.80 5.99
CA VAL A 167 14.34 -13.22 5.65
C VAL A 167 13.06 -13.43 4.85
N THR A 168 12.96 -14.57 4.19
CA THR A 168 11.69 -14.94 3.56
C THR A 168 10.67 -15.39 4.62
N TYR A 169 9.44 -14.95 4.45
CA TYR A 169 8.30 -15.37 5.26
C TYR A 169 7.36 -16.22 4.40
N LYS A 170 7.08 -17.44 4.84
CA LYS A 170 6.08 -18.28 4.19
C LYS A 170 4.71 -17.93 4.73
N LEU A 171 3.93 -17.20 3.94
CA LEU A 171 2.52 -16.98 4.23
C LEU A 171 1.78 -18.32 4.36
N LYS A 172 0.75 -18.33 5.21
CA LYS A 172 -0.15 -19.48 5.34
C LYS A 172 -1.03 -19.67 4.11
N SER A 173 -1.33 -18.59 3.41
CA SER A 173 -1.92 -18.65 2.08
C SER A 173 -0.86 -19.10 1.07
N ASN A 174 -1.29 -19.76 -0.01
CA ASN A 174 -0.41 -20.12 -1.13
C ASN A 174 -0.07 -18.89 -2.01
N SER A 175 0.07 -17.71 -1.38
CA SER A 175 0.43 -16.46 -2.03
C SER A 175 1.89 -16.51 -2.49
N LYS A 176 2.19 -15.83 -3.60
CA LYS A 176 3.56 -15.68 -4.13
C LYS A 176 4.41 -14.70 -3.32
N PHE A 177 3.83 -13.98 -2.37
CA PHE A 177 4.56 -13.08 -1.50
C PHE A 177 5.39 -13.89 -0.49
N SER A 178 6.70 -13.69 -0.49
CA SER A 178 7.62 -14.36 0.43
C SER A 178 8.43 -13.41 1.30
N GLY A 179 8.06 -12.13 1.42
CA GLY A 179 8.68 -11.18 2.33
C GLY A 179 8.80 -9.76 1.77
N GLY A 180 9.33 -8.83 2.57
CA GLY A 180 9.45 -7.42 2.19
C GLY A 180 10.38 -7.15 1.01
N ILE A 181 11.38 -8.01 0.79
CA ILE A 181 12.27 -7.92 -0.38
C ILE A 181 11.50 -8.19 -1.69
N ASP A 182 10.51 -9.08 -1.69
CA ASP A 182 9.70 -9.32 -2.87
C ASP A 182 8.85 -8.10 -3.23
N LEU A 183 8.23 -7.46 -2.21
CA LEU A 183 7.50 -6.21 -2.40
C LEU A 183 8.41 -5.12 -2.95
N TRP A 184 9.63 -4.99 -2.42
CA TRP A 184 10.62 -4.04 -2.91
C TRP A 184 11.00 -4.28 -4.38
N ASN A 185 11.30 -5.53 -4.74
CA ASN A 185 11.67 -5.90 -6.10
C ASN A 185 10.50 -5.70 -7.08
N ASN A 186 9.28 -6.05 -6.65
CA ASN A 186 8.06 -5.84 -7.40
C ASN A 186 7.79 -4.33 -7.63
N TYR A 187 7.93 -3.49 -6.59
CA TYR A 187 7.81 -2.04 -6.71
C TYR A 187 8.83 -1.45 -7.70
N ASN A 188 10.10 -1.85 -7.60
CA ASN A 188 11.13 -1.38 -8.53
C ASN A 188 10.84 -1.81 -9.97
N THR A 189 10.41 -3.06 -10.16
CA THR A 189 10.02 -3.57 -11.48
C THR A 189 8.85 -2.75 -12.05
N TYR A 190 7.81 -2.51 -11.26
CA TYR A 190 6.67 -1.69 -11.65
C TYR A 190 7.09 -0.26 -12.04
N ARG A 191 7.93 0.39 -11.21
CA ARG A 191 8.46 1.73 -11.50
C ARG A 191 9.21 1.77 -12.83
N THR A 192 10.06 0.79 -13.10
CA THR A 192 10.83 0.72 -14.34
C THR A 192 9.95 0.51 -15.55
N GLN A 193 9.01 -0.44 -15.48
CA GLN A 193 8.04 -0.69 -16.56
C GLN A 193 7.18 0.53 -16.86
N LEU A 194 6.70 1.23 -15.83
CA LEU A 194 5.90 2.44 -15.97
C LEU A 194 6.66 3.52 -16.74
N LEU A 195 7.91 3.79 -16.35
CA LEU A 195 8.74 4.81 -16.99
C LEU A 195 9.15 4.41 -18.41
N GLU A 196 9.44 3.12 -18.66
CA GLU A 196 9.70 2.61 -20.00
C GLU A 196 8.49 2.80 -20.93
N PHE A 197 7.28 2.49 -20.47
CA PHE A 197 6.06 2.71 -21.26
C PHE A 197 5.78 4.19 -21.51
N LEU A 198 5.99 5.05 -20.51
CA LEU A 198 5.83 6.49 -20.66
C LEU A 198 6.81 7.05 -21.70
N VAL A 199 8.09 6.68 -21.62
CA VAL A 199 9.12 7.14 -22.55
C VAL A 199 8.92 6.57 -23.96
N ALA A 200 8.50 5.31 -24.06
CA ALA A 200 8.13 4.70 -25.33
C ALA A 200 6.95 5.42 -25.99
N SER A 201 5.96 5.87 -25.21
CA SER A 201 4.81 6.63 -25.73
C SER A 201 5.18 8.02 -26.26
N SER A 202 6.27 8.60 -25.74
CA SER A 202 6.80 9.91 -26.17
C SER A 202 7.74 9.81 -27.38
N SER A 203 8.18 8.60 -27.73
CA SER A 203 9.09 8.37 -28.87
C SER A 203 8.32 8.36 -30.20
N ASN A 204 8.94 8.88 -31.25
CA ASN A 204 8.43 8.86 -32.62
C ASN A 204 9.50 8.30 -33.58
N ASP A 205 9.19 8.24 -34.88
CA ASP A 205 10.09 7.64 -35.87
C ASP A 205 11.41 8.43 -36.04
N THR A 206 11.43 9.71 -35.65
CA THR A 206 12.58 10.61 -35.78
C THR A 206 13.38 10.78 -34.49
N VAL A 207 12.74 10.64 -33.32
CA VAL A 207 13.30 10.87 -31.99
C VAL A 207 12.89 9.74 -31.07
N LYS A 208 13.89 8.97 -30.62
CA LYS A 208 13.71 7.87 -29.67
C LYS A 208 14.26 8.29 -28.31
N TYR A 209 13.38 8.30 -27.32
CA TYR A 209 13.76 8.51 -25.93
C TYR A 209 14.01 7.16 -25.26
N LYS A 210 14.91 7.14 -24.27
CA LYS A 210 15.19 5.96 -23.46
C LYS A 210 15.22 6.36 -21.99
N PHE A 211 14.65 5.51 -21.15
CA PHE A 211 14.82 5.60 -19.71
C PHE A 211 15.90 4.62 -19.28
N VAL A 212 16.83 5.07 -18.46
CA VAL A 212 17.78 4.20 -17.76
C VAL A 212 17.40 4.28 -16.30
N ASP A 213 16.92 3.17 -15.75
CA ASP A 213 16.55 3.10 -14.35
C ASP A 213 17.78 3.31 -13.46
N PRO A 214 17.85 4.40 -12.68
CA PRO A 214 18.88 4.53 -11.67
C PRO A 214 18.58 3.48 -10.60
N LYS A 215 19.36 2.41 -10.56
CA LYS A 215 19.23 1.35 -9.56
C LYS A 215 19.38 1.98 -8.18
N ILE A 216 18.27 2.14 -7.47
CA ILE A 216 18.26 2.68 -6.11
C ILE A 216 18.86 1.60 -5.21
N VAL A 217 20.11 1.80 -4.79
CA VAL A 217 20.83 0.89 -3.90
C VAL A 217 21.02 1.50 -2.51
N GLU A 218 20.97 2.83 -2.39
CA GLU A 218 21.04 3.53 -1.11
C GLU A 218 20.03 4.68 -1.01
N TYR A 219 19.66 5.05 0.23
CA TYR A 219 18.75 6.16 0.50
C TYR A 219 19.26 7.52 -0.03
N LYS A 220 20.57 7.66 -0.24
CA LYS A 220 21.21 8.88 -0.74
C LYS A 220 21.02 9.09 -2.25
N ASP A 221 20.50 8.10 -2.98
CA ASP A 221 20.29 8.19 -4.43
C ASP A 221 19.11 9.11 -4.81
N LEU A 222 18.43 9.72 -3.82
CA LEU A 222 17.25 10.58 -3.97
C LEU A 222 17.52 12.09 -3.84
N THR A 223 18.78 12.53 -3.79
CA THR A 223 19.15 13.97 -3.70
C THR A 223 19.27 14.65 -5.04
#